data_AF-A0A3D0YMB7-F1
#
_entry.id   AF-A0A3D0YMB7-F1
#
_cell.length_a   1.000
_cell.length_b   1.000
_cell.length_c   1.000
_cell.angle_alpha   90.00
_cell.angle_beta   90.00
_cell.angle_gamma   90.00
#
_symmetry.space_group_name_H-M   'P 1'
#
loop_
_entity.id
_entity.type
_entity.pdbx_description
1 polymer ?
#
loop_
_entity_poly.entity_id
_entity_poly.type
_entity_poly.pdbx_seq_one_letter_code
_entity_poly.pdbx_strand_id
1 'polypeptide(L)'
;KSVGSWFIDAHTLKYMHDKYGIIASCNCKDQIGTDGYTMWGGYWNQAYYPSKQNAYMPAQNAKNQIPVPIFRMLGSDPIHQYDQGLGTSRQRVISLEPVYPKSGGDEKWCQWYFDEFVNGASMGYAYTQVGQENSFTWKRMGEAYEMQMPMIARMKAEGKVVVKTLGEAGQWFKDHYEVTPPTSVTALNDISNKNLKTVWFNSRFYRANLLWEKGTLRFRDIHVFDEKVASDYLTKKGTTSRCNYYALPFLDGFRWSTAEFIAGLRFQTPSGEKIVGGDPVVDDSTKNELLVRWPTQKPKGEFVIRFTEQSTSITFNGEAKDGWLLELTSQKDVKTPFVKIDNKKVSCVYENAPYSVSVSKGNFKKATGADLQITPEGGSIKLNFSKR
;
A
#
# COMPACT_ATOMS: atom_id res chain seq x y z
N LYS A 1 -16.85 9.56 20.55
CA LYS A 1 -16.41 10.31 19.35
C LYS A 1 -15.69 9.42 18.34
N SER A 2 -14.83 8.49 18.77
CA SER A 2 -14.15 7.53 17.89
C SER A 2 -14.35 6.09 18.37
N VAL A 3 -14.11 5.11 17.49
CA VAL A 3 -14.12 3.68 17.81
C VAL A 3 -12.89 3.01 17.21
N GLY A 4 -12.39 1.94 17.82
CA GLY A 4 -11.28 1.17 17.30
C GLY A 4 -11.47 -0.31 17.55
N SER A 5 -11.20 -1.11 16.52
CA SER A 5 -11.16 -2.57 16.57
C SER A 5 -10.33 -3.02 15.37
N TRP A 6 -9.66 -4.16 15.45
CA TRP A 6 -8.96 -4.71 14.30
C TRP A 6 -9.85 -4.86 13.07
N PHE A 7 -11.10 -5.28 13.30
CA PHE A 7 -12.10 -5.47 12.27
C PHE A 7 -13.40 -4.77 12.65
N ILE A 8 -13.92 -3.94 11.74
CA ILE A 8 -15.24 -3.33 11.79
C ILE A 8 -15.79 -3.35 10.37
N ASP A 9 -16.94 -3.99 10.18
CA ASP A 9 -17.56 -4.04 8.86
C ASP A 9 -18.34 -2.79 8.48
N ALA A 10 -18.69 -2.67 7.21
CA ALA A 10 -19.39 -1.49 6.67
C ALA A 10 -20.77 -1.28 7.30
N HIS A 11 -21.50 -2.36 7.61
CA HIS A 11 -22.80 -2.27 8.26
C HIS A 11 -22.64 -1.73 9.69
N THR A 12 -21.73 -2.34 10.46
CA THR A 12 -21.47 -1.96 11.85
C THR A 12 -20.92 -0.53 11.94
N LEU A 13 -19.97 -0.16 11.08
CA LEU A 13 -19.41 1.19 11.05
C LEU A 13 -20.47 2.24 10.72
N LYS A 14 -21.30 1.99 9.70
CA LYS A 14 -22.40 2.88 9.33
C LYS A 14 -23.42 3.00 10.46
N TYR A 15 -23.78 1.89 11.10
CA TYR A 15 -24.69 1.91 12.25
C TYR A 15 -24.14 2.76 13.39
N MET A 16 -22.85 2.61 13.72
CA MET A 16 -22.22 3.43 14.76
C MET A 16 -22.17 4.92 14.41
N HIS A 17 -21.95 5.25 13.13
CA HIS A 17 -22.05 6.61 12.64
C HIS A 17 -23.46 7.16 12.83
N ASP A 18 -24.46 6.48 12.28
CA ASP A 18 -25.83 6.99 12.23
C ASP A 18 -26.48 7.07 13.62
N LYS A 19 -26.20 6.11 14.49
CA LYS A 19 -26.80 6.02 15.83
C LYS A 19 -26.03 6.78 16.90
N TYR A 20 -24.69 6.72 16.87
CA TYR A 20 -23.85 7.25 17.94
C TYR A 20 -23.00 8.46 17.52
N GLY A 21 -23.08 8.89 16.26
CA GLY A 21 -22.39 10.09 15.78
C GLY A 21 -20.86 10.00 15.86
N ILE A 22 -20.28 8.80 15.70
CA ILE A 22 -18.81 8.68 15.65
C ILE A 22 -18.25 9.44 14.45
N ILE A 23 -17.07 10.02 14.62
CA ILE A 23 -16.40 10.86 13.61
C ILE A 23 -15.07 10.29 13.14
N ALA A 24 -14.60 9.20 13.75
CA ALA A 24 -13.36 8.53 13.39
C ALA A 24 -13.42 7.05 13.75
N SER A 25 -12.73 6.22 12.98
CA SER A 25 -12.52 4.81 13.26
C SER A 25 -11.06 4.42 13.03
N CYS A 26 -10.62 3.29 13.58
CA CYS A 26 -9.35 2.68 13.18
C CYS A 26 -9.47 1.15 13.02
N ASN A 27 -8.61 0.57 12.20
CA ASN A 27 -8.50 -0.88 11.97
C ASN A 27 -7.03 -1.34 11.85
N CYS A 28 -6.77 -2.65 11.96
CA CYS A 28 -5.40 -3.16 11.93
C CYS A 28 -4.77 -2.95 10.55
N LYS A 29 -3.44 -2.81 10.50
CA LYS A 29 -2.65 -2.74 9.24
C LYS A 29 -2.89 -3.95 8.34
N ASP A 30 -2.36 -3.89 7.13
CA ASP A 30 -2.38 -5.05 6.24
C ASP A 30 -1.64 -6.21 6.89
N GLN A 31 -2.31 -7.37 6.91
CA GLN A 31 -1.80 -8.58 7.52
C GLN A 31 -2.45 -9.82 6.91
N ILE A 32 -1.71 -10.92 6.92
CA ILE A 32 -2.22 -12.24 6.51
C ILE A 32 -2.16 -13.19 7.70
N GLY A 33 -3.33 -13.69 8.10
CA GLY A 33 -3.50 -14.77 9.07
C GLY A 33 -3.07 -14.49 10.50
N THR A 34 -2.64 -13.28 10.83
CA THR A 34 -2.28 -12.86 12.18
C THR A 34 -3.54 -12.76 13.04
N ASP A 35 -3.55 -13.52 14.14
CA ASP A 35 -4.64 -13.60 15.13
C ASP A 35 -6.04 -13.90 14.54
N GLY A 36 -6.07 -14.65 13.45
CA GLY A 36 -7.31 -15.02 12.75
C GLY A 36 -7.79 -13.98 11.73
N TYR A 37 -7.11 -12.85 11.61
CA TYR A 37 -7.46 -11.80 10.66
C TYR A 37 -6.56 -11.84 9.44
N THR A 38 -7.19 -11.82 8.27
CA THR A 38 -6.53 -11.49 7.01
C THR A 38 -7.17 -10.22 6.47
N MET A 39 -6.42 -9.14 6.43
CA MET A 39 -6.83 -7.89 5.81
C MET A 39 -5.74 -7.55 4.80
N TRP A 40 -6.00 -7.86 3.53
CA TRP A 40 -4.96 -7.84 2.50
C TRP A 40 -5.39 -7.12 1.23
N GLY A 41 -4.60 -6.15 0.79
CA GLY A 41 -4.85 -5.45 -0.47
C GLY A 41 -5.44 -4.06 -0.33
N GLY A 42 -5.90 -3.68 0.87
CA GLY A 42 -6.63 -2.44 1.14
C GLY A 42 -5.75 -1.19 1.17
N TYR A 43 -6.33 -0.07 1.58
CA TYR A 43 -5.58 1.18 1.73
C TYR A 43 -4.46 1.02 2.77
N TRP A 44 -3.21 1.29 2.40
CA TRP A 44 -2.06 0.70 3.10
C TRP A 44 -1.79 1.29 4.49
N ASN A 45 -1.71 2.63 4.65
CA ASN A 45 -1.29 3.27 5.92
C ASN A 45 -2.11 4.49 6.38
N GLN A 46 -2.28 5.53 5.57
CA GLN A 46 -3.05 6.73 5.95
C GLN A 46 -4.55 6.42 6.15
N ALA A 47 -5.34 7.44 6.43
CA ALA A 47 -6.78 7.29 6.58
C ALA A 47 -7.52 7.36 5.25
N TYR A 48 -8.67 6.70 5.22
CA TYR A 48 -9.56 6.70 4.08
C TYR A 48 -11.03 6.71 4.53
N TYR A 49 -11.90 7.33 3.73
CA TYR A 49 -13.34 7.10 3.83
C TYR A 49 -13.69 5.76 3.17
N PRO A 50 -14.27 4.81 3.91
CA PRO A 50 -14.62 3.50 3.38
C PRO A 50 -15.89 3.52 2.52
N SER A 51 -16.01 2.55 1.61
CA SER A 51 -17.26 2.27 0.90
C SER A 51 -18.36 1.77 1.84
N LYS A 52 -19.60 2.16 1.56
CA LYS A 52 -20.81 1.59 2.18
C LYS A 52 -20.97 0.08 1.94
N GLN A 53 -20.29 -0.49 0.94
CA GLN A 53 -20.38 -1.91 0.59
C GLN A 53 -19.27 -2.75 1.25
N ASN A 54 -18.09 -2.15 1.47
CA ASN A 54 -16.93 -2.84 2.01
C ASN A 54 -16.04 -1.83 2.75
N ALA A 55 -15.93 -1.96 4.08
CA ALA A 55 -15.18 -1.04 4.92
C ALA A 55 -13.66 -1.09 4.67
N TYR A 56 -13.17 -2.12 3.98
CA TYR A 56 -11.76 -2.27 3.69
C TYR A 56 -11.29 -1.51 2.45
N MET A 57 -12.21 -1.20 1.53
CA MET A 57 -11.92 -0.43 0.34
C MET A 57 -12.39 1.02 0.52
N PRO A 58 -11.61 2.01 0.05
CA PRO A 58 -12.09 3.39 -0.01
C PRO A 58 -13.36 3.51 -0.82
N ALA A 59 -14.19 4.52 -0.53
CA ALA A 59 -15.24 4.96 -1.44
C ALA A 59 -14.65 5.86 -2.52
N GLN A 60 -15.22 5.78 -3.73
CA GLN A 60 -14.76 6.54 -4.88
C GLN A 60 -15.49 7.88 -5.01
N ASN A 61 -16.52 8.14 -4.21
CA ASN A 61 -17.18 9.43 -4.10
C ASN A 61 -17.91 9.59 -2.76
N ALA A 62 -18.21 10.83 -2.40
CA ALA A 62 -18.87 11.18 -1.13
C ALA A 62 -20.23 10.49 -0.96
N LYS A 63 -21.01 10.30 -2.03
CA LYS A 63 -22.33 9.64 -1.97
C LYS A 63 -22.24 8.19 -1.51
N ASN A 64 -21.19 7.47 -1.89
CA ASN A 64 -21.01 6.05 -1.59
C ASN A 64 -20.11 5.78 -0.39
N GLN A 65 -19.62 6.83 0.29
CA GLN A 65 -18.77 6.70 1.46
C GLN A 65 -19.56 6.66 2.77
N ILE A 66 -19.04 5.95 3.75
CA ILE A 66 -19.41 6.17 5.16
C ILE A 66 -18.56 7.38 5.62
N PRO A 67 -19.16 8.47 6.12
CA PRO A 67 -18.45 9.72 6.43
C PRO A 67 -17.68 9.66 7.76
N VAL A 68 -16.98 8.54 7.97
CA VAL A 68 -16.12 8.23 9.10
C VAL A 68 -14.79 7.73 8.53
N PRO A 69 -13.70 8.51 8.62
CA PRO A 69 -12.40 8.04 8.16
C PRO A 69 -11.92 6.89 9.03
N ILE A 70 -11.37 5.86 8.38
CA ILE A 70 -10.69 4.75 9.03
C ILE A 70 -9.18 5.01 8.97
N PHE A 71 -8.53 5.09 10.12
CA PHE A 71 -7.08 5.18 10.25
C PHE A 71 -6.45 3.79 10.44
N ARG A 72 -5.36 3.48 9.74
CA ARG A 72 -4.63 2.21 9.95
C ARG A 72 -3.85 2.27 11.27
N MET A 73 -3.72 1.13 11.94
CA MET A 73 -2.99 1.02 13.21
C MET A 73 -1.64 0.31 13.04
N LEU A 74 -0.85 0.31 14.12
CA LEU A 74 0.33 -0.54 14.33
C LEU A 74 1.54 -0.20 13.46
N GLY A 75 1.73 1.09 13.13
CA GLY A 75 2.90 1.67 12.43
C GLY A 75 3.77 0.66 11.67
N SER A 76 3.29 0.17 10.53
CA SER A 76 3.93 -0.91 9.76
C SER A 76 5.26 -0.48 9.18
N ASP A 77 6.30 -1.33 9.25
CA ASP A 77 7.54 -1.10 8.50
C ASP A 77 7.24 -0.94 6.99
N PRO A 78 7.60 0.19 6.36
CA PRO A 78 7.29 0.46 4.95
C PRO A 78 8.05 -0.47 3.99
N ILE A 79 9.23 -0.95 4.38
CA ILE A 79 10.13 -1.74 3.55
C ILE A 79 9.90 -3.24 3.80
N HIS A 80 10.10 -3.68 5.03
CA HIS A 80 10.29 -5.09 5.34
C HIS A 80 8.99 -5.84 5.57
N GLN A 81 7.99 -5.23 6.21
CA GLN A 81 6.76 -5.92 6.65
C GLN A 81 6.07 -6.65 5.50
N TYR A 82 6.02 -6.05 4.30
CA TYR A 82 5.31 -6.64 3.17
C TYR A 82 5.80 -8.04 2.84
N ASP A 83 7.12 -8.24 2.80
CA ASP A 83 7.76 -9.51 2.42
C ASP A 83 8.06 -10.41 3.65
N GLN A 84 7.61 -10.06 4.86
CA GLN A 84 7.88 -10.86 6.05
C GLN A 84 7.02 -12.12 6.13
N GLY A 85 7.66 -13.28 6.00
CA GLY A 85 6.98 -14.58 6.04
C GLY A 85 6.54 -15.08 4.66
N LEU A 86 7.18 -14.61 3.59
CA LEU A 86 7.02 -15.18 2.25
C LEU A 86 7.13 -16.71 2.25
N GLY A 87 6.26 -17.37 1.48
CA GLY A 87 6.14 -18.83 1.44
C GLY A 87 5.46 -19.47 2.66
N THR A 88 4.97 -18.67 3.62
CA THR A 88 4.24 -19.18 4.78
C THR A 88 2.77 -18.76 4.75
N SER A 89 1.95 -19.38 5.59
CA SER A 89 0.51 -19.08 5.66
C SER A 89 0.17 -17.81 6.43
N ARG A 90 1.16 -17.12 7.05
CA ARG A 90 0.95 -15.93 7.87
C ARG A 90 2.10 -14.95 7.76
N GLN A 91 1.81 -13.65 7.77
CA GLN A 91 2.86 -12.64 7.90
C GLN A 91 3.41 -12.60 9.32
N ARG A 92 4.72 -12.35 9.45
CA ARG A 92 5.32 -11.94 10.73
C ARG A 92 5.07 -10.45 10.95
N VAL A 93 5.36 -9.95 12.15
CA VAL A 93 5.09 -8.54 12.51
C VAL A 93 6.39 -7.77 12.63
N ILE A 94 6.49 -6.65 11.90
CA ILE A 94 7.46 -5.58 12.08
C ILE A 94 6.65 -4.28 12.12
N SER A 95 6.41 -3.81 13.34
CA SER A 95 5.60 -2.62 13.64
C SER A 95 6.31 -1.73 14.66
N LEU A 96 5.81 -0.49 14.76
CA LEU A 96 6.16 0.49 15.79
C LEU A 96 5.66 0.08 17.19
N GLU A 97 4.99 -1.06 17.34
CA GLU A 97 4.51 -1.51 18.66
C GLU A 97 5.70 -1.82 19.60
N PRO A 98 5.71 -1.25 20.83
CA PRO A 98 6.84 -1.38 21.75
C PRO A 98 7.24 -2.82 22.11
N VAL A 99 6.31 -3.78 22.07
CA VAL A 99 6.58 -5.17 22.44
C VAL A 99 7.55 -5.90 21.50
N TYR A 100 7.83 -5.35 20.31
CA TYR A 100 8.69 -6.02 19.32
C TYR A 100 10.14 -5.52 19.41
N PRO A 101 11.06 -6.27 20.05
CA PRO A 101 12.41 -5.80 20.37
C PRO A 101 13.32 -5.59 19.15
N LYS A 102 12.88 -5.95 17.95
CA LYS A 102 13.61 -5.75 16.68
C LYS A 102 12.95 -4.70 15.77
N SER A 103 11.92 -4.01 16.27
CA SER A 103 11.24 -2.91 15.58
C SER A 103 10.83 -1.82 16.57
N GLY A 104 9.56 -1.72 16.99
CA GLY A 104 9.10 -0.70 17.91
C GLY A 104 9.78 -0.73 19.29
N GLY A 105 10.38 -1.85 19.67
CA GLY A 105 11.22 -1.97 20.86
C GLY A 105 12.69 -1.60 20.66
N ASP A 106 13.13 -1.28 19.45
CA ASP A 106 14.51 -0.91 19.12
C ASP A 106 14.61 0.60 18.83
N GLU A 107 15.49 1.28 19.56
CA GLU A 107 15.67 2.74 19.48
C GLU A 107 16.11 3.20 18.08
N LYS A 108 17.04 2.47 17.45
CA LYS A 108 17.57 2.84 16.12
C LYS A 108 16.52 2.65 15.03
N TRP A 109 15.75 1.57 15.13
CA TRP A 109 14.63 1.32 14.24
C TRP A 109 13.54 2.39 14.41
N CYS A 110 13.20 2.76 15.65
CA CYS A 110 12.22 3.82 15.91
C CYS A 110 12.67 5.17 15.35
N GLN A 111 13.94 5.55 15.58
CA GLN A 111 14.51 6.78 15.04
C GLN A 111 14.42 6.81 13.52
N TRP A 112 14.86 5.74 12.85
CA TRP A 112 14.74 5.60 11.40
C TRP A 112 13.29 5.69 10.92
N TYR A 113 12.40 4.94 11.55
CA TYR A 113 10.99 4.91 11.17
C TYR A 113 10.37 6.31 11.26
N PHE A 114 10.63 7.05 12.35
CA PHE A 114 10.15 8.42 12.49
C PHE A 114 10.79 9.36 11.45
N ASP A 115 12.09 9.22 11.17
CA ASP A 115 12.77 10.06 10.18
C ASP A 115 12.20 9.88 8.77
N GLU A 116 11.91 8.64 8.34
CA GLU A 116 11.30 8.38 7.02
C GLU A 116 9.87 8.94 6.93
N PHE A 117 9.09 8.91 8.02
CA PHE A 117 7.74 9.46 8.03
C PHE A 117 7.68 10.98 8.16
N VAL A 118 8.66 11.60 8.83
CA VAL A 118 8.74 13.06 8.98
C VAL A 118 9.29 13.72 7.73
N ASN A 119 10.30 13.12 7.09
CA ASN A 119 11.03 13.74 5.98
C ASN A 119 10.66 13.16 4.60
N GLY A 120 9.99 12.00 4.56
CA GLY A 120 9.62 11.34 3.31
C GLY A 120 8.51 12.07 2.55
N ALA A 121 8.54 11.94 1.22
CA ALA A 121 7.47 12.42 0.35
C ALA A 121 6.17 11.66 0.69
N SER A 122 5.16 12.40 1.15
CA SER A 122 3.97 11.80 1.75
C SER A 122 2.69 12.04 0.97
N MET A 123 2.73 12.92 -0.04
CA MET A 123 1.61 13.31 -0.88
C MET A 123 0.33 13.56 -0.06
N GLY A 124 0.01 14.82 0.21
CA GLY A 124 -1.12 15.15 1.07
C GLY A 124 -0.75 15.11 2.55
N TYR A 125 -0.44 13.96 3.14
CA TYR A 125 0.05 13.88 4.53
C TYR A 125 0.71 12.55 4.94
N ALA A 126 1.65 12.65 5.88
CA ALA A 126 2.22 11.52 6.60
C ALA A 126 1.41 11.20 7.87
N TYR A 127 1.37 9.93 8.25
CA TYR A 127 0.68 9.47 9.45
C TYR A 127 1.31 8.18 9.98
N THR A 128 1.43 8.10 11.30
CA THR A 128 1.70 6.85 11.99
C THR A 128 0.91 6.78 13.30
N GLN A 129 0.60 5.56 13.74
CA GLN A 129 -0.03 5.30 15.03
C GLN A 129 1.02 4.77 16.01
N VAL A 130 1.19 5.49 17.11
CA VAL A 130 2.04 5.11 18.23
C VAL A 130 1.20 4.47 19.34
N GLY A 131 1.73 3.42 19.96
CA GLY A 131 1.05 2.69 21.03
C GLY A 131 1.19 1.18 20.89
N GLN A 132 0.53 0.47 21.80
CA GLN A 132 0.58 -0.99 21.88
C GLN A 132 -0.82 -1.58 21.76
N GLU A 133 -0.94 -2.68 21.03
CA GLU A 133 -2.13 -3.52 21.01
C GLU A 133 -2.51 -4.03 22.42
N ASN A 134 -3.81 -4.17 22.69
CA ASN A 134 -4.34 -4.54 23.99
C ASN A 134 -4.19 -6.05 24.28
N SER A 135 -3.18 -6.42 25.06
CA SER A 135 -3.05 -7.72 25.78
C SER A 135 -1.68 -7.87 26.43
N PHE A 136 -0.70 -7.08 25.97
CA PHE A 136 0.66 -7.11 26.48
C PHE A 136 0.78 -6.39 27.83
N THR A 137 1.52 -7.00 28.75
CA THR A 137 1.74 -6.44 30.09
C THR A 137 2.80 -5.34 30.05
N TRP A 138 2.75 -4.41 31.02
CA TRP A 138 3.76 -3.36 31.19
C TRP A 138 5.18 -3.91 31.20
N LYS A 139 5.42 -5.05 31.86
CA LYS A 139 6.73 -5.72 31.89
C LYS A 139 7.30 -6.01 30.49
N ARG A 140 6.46 -6.23 29.48
CA ARG A 140 6.93 -6.54 28.10
C ARG A 140 7.11 -5.29 27.24
N MET A 141 6.34 -4.22 27.49
CA MET A 141 6.30 -3.04 26.61
C MET A 141 6.87 -1.76 27.23
N GLY A 142 7.03 -1.71 28.56
CA GLY A 142 7.27 -0.48 29.32
C GLY A 142 8.56 0.23 28.93
N GLU A 143 9.68 -0.51 28.89
CA GLU A 143 11.00 0.04 28.51
C GLU A 143 10.97 0.71 27.13
N ALA A 144 10.43 0.00 26.13
CA ALA A 144 10.30 0.51 24.78
C ALA A 144 9.31 1.68 24.68
N TYR A 145 8.20 1.63 25.43
CA TYR A 145 7.23 2.73 25.48
C TYR A 145 7.86 3.99 26.07
N GLU A 146 8.60 3.86 27.18
CA GLU A 146 9.35 4.94 27.82
C GLU A 146 10.47 5.50 26.93
N MET A 147 11.03 4.71 26.01
CA MET A 147 11.96 5.16 24.98
C MET A 147 11.26 5.94 23.86
N GLN A 148 10.11 5.48 23.36
CA GLN A 148 9.41 6.12 22.25
C GLN A 148 8.82 7.49 22.63
N MET A 149 8.27 7.64 23.84
CA MET A 149 7.54 8.87 24.21
C MET A 149 8.43 10.13 24.16
N PRO A 150 9.68 10.13 24.69
CA PRO A 150 10.60 11.27 24.55
C PRO A 150 10.94 11.62 23.11
N MET A 151 11.09 10.65 22.20
CA MET A 151 11.32 10.91 20.77
C MET A 151 10.16 11.70 20.18
N ILE A 152 8.93 11.26 20.44
CA ILE A 152 7.71 11.91 19.95
C ILE A 152 7.55 13.29 20.58
N ALA A 153 7.79 13.43 21.88
CA ALA A 153 7.72 14.70 22.58
C ALA A 153 8.71 15.72 22.01
N ARG A 154 9.94 15.29 21.70
CA ARG A 154 10.95 16.12 21.04
C ARG A 154 10.51 16.55 19.65
N MET A 155 10.07 15.63 18.79
CA MET A 155 9.58 15.98 17.44
C MET A 155 8.39 16.95 17.49
N LYS A 156 7.50 16.79 18.47
CA LYS A 156 6.39 17.73 18.70
C LYS A 156 6.90 19.11 19.10
N ALA A 157 7.86 19.18 20.03
CA ALA A 157 8.46 20.45 20.47
C ALA A 157 9.22 21.16 19.34
N GLU A 158 9.84 20.40 18.44
CA GLU A 158 10.51 20.91 17.23
C GLU A 158 9.52 21.30 16.10
N GLY A 159 8.20 21.10 16.29
CA GLY A 159 7.19 21.39 15.29
C GLY A 159 7.14 20.44 14.10
N LYS A 160 7.87 19.31 14.16
CA LYS A 160 7.93 18.31 13.08
C LYS A 160 6.69 17.43 12.99
N VAL A 161 6.00 17.23 14.12
CA VAL A 161 4.79 16.41 14.18
C VAL A 161 3.70 17.07 15.03
N VAL A 162 2.46 16.72 14.76
CA VAL A 162 1.32 17.04 15.62
C VAL A 162 0.80 15.74 16.22
N VAL A 163 0.73 15.67 17.56
CA VAL A 163 0.16 14.53 18.27
C VAL A 163 -1.34 14.77 18.48
N LYS A 164 -2.17 13.83 18.00
CA LYS A 164 -3.63 13.89 18.07
C LYS A 164 -4.18 12.57 18.62
N THR A 165 -5.25 12.65 19.41
CA THR A 165 -6.13 11.51 19.65
C THR A 165 -6.80 11.09 18.34
N LEU A 166 -7.30 9.85 18.25
CA LEU A 166 -8.01 9.37 17.06
C LEU A 166 -9.20 10.26 16.68
N GLY A 167 -9.95 10.77 17.67
CA GLY A 167 -11.06 11.69 17.44
C GLY A 167 -10.63 13.03 16.85
N GLU A 168 -9.53 13.62 17.35
CA GLU A 168 -8.97 14.86 16.81
C GLU A 168 -8.38 14.68 15.42
N ALA A 169 -7.73 13.55 15.16
CA ALA A 169 -7.23 13.20 13.83
C ALA A 169 -8.38 13.02 12.83
N GLY A 170 -9.46 12.37 13.24
CA GLY A 170 -10.65 12.22 12.38
C GLY A 170 -11.38 13.53 12.13
N GLN A 171 -11.46 14.42 13.13
CA GLN A 171 -11.98 15.77 12.90
C GLN A 171 -11.11 16.54 11.90
N TRP A 172 -9.79 16.57 12.12
CA TRP A 172 -8.84 17.18 11.19
C TRP A 172 -9.02 16.64 9.77
N PHE A 173 -9.10 15.32 9.59
CA PHE A 173 -9.27 14.72 8.26
C PHE A 173 -10.57 15.17 7.59
N LYS A 174 -11.68 15.22 8.33
CA LYS A 174 -12.99 15.70 7.83
C LYS A 174 -12.98 17.18 7.45
N ASP A 175 -12.21 17.99 8.15
CA ASP A 175 -12.10 19.42 7.86
C ASP A 175 -11.26 19.69 6.60
N HIS A 176 -10.40 18.75 6.18
CA HIS A 176 -9.46 18.91 5.07
C HIS A 176 -9.88 18.17 3.80
N TYR A 177 -10.64 17.09 3.92
CA TYR A 177 -10.92 16.18 2.81
C TYR A 177 -12.40 15.81 2.73
N GLU A 178 -13.04 16.12 1.60
CA GLU A 178 -14.41 15.67 1.31
C GLU A 178 -14.46 14.16 0.98
N VAL A 179 -13.41 13.68 0.30
CA VAL A 179 -13.21 12.29 -0.13
C VAL A 179 -11.78 11.88 0.19
N THR A 180 -11.51 10.56 0.22
CA THR A 180 -10.17 10.03 0.49
C THR A 180 -9.13 10.65 -0.47
N PRO A 181 -8.12 11.38 0.03
CA PRO A 181 -7.08 11.94 -0.82
C PRO A 181 -6.09 10.86 -1.28
N PRO A 182 -5.41 11.08 -2.42
CA PRO A 182 -4.22 10.30 -2.73
C PRO A 182 -3.10 10.61 -1.73
N THR A 183 -2.37 9.57 -1.30
CA THR A 183 -1.24 9.67 -0.37
C THR A 183 -0.06 8.79 -0.77
N SER A 184 1.09 9.06 -0.18
CA SER A 184 2.27 8.22 -0.31
C SER A 184 2.96 7.97 1.03
N VAL A 185 3.79 6.94 1.06
CA VAL A 185 4.82 6.75 2.07
C VAL A 185 6.08 6.30 1.36
N THR A 186 7.16 7.03 1.59
CA THR A 186 8.47 6.70 1.06
C THR A 186 9.40 6.28 2.17
N ALA A 187 10.20 5.25 1.91
CA ALA A 187 11.39 5.00 2.71
C ALA A 187 12.57 4.80 1.78
N LEU A 188 13.50 5.76 1.75
CA LEU A 188 14.63 5.78 0.80
C LEU A 188 15.96 5.50 1.48
N ASN A 189 16.01 5.47 2.80
CA ASN A 189 17.14 4.95 3.56
C ASN A 189 16.68 3.66 4.24
N ASP A 190 17.42 2.58 4.09
CA ASP A 190 17.16 1.32 4.80
C ASP A 190 18.29 1.10 5.80
N ILE A 191 17.94 0.93 7.07
CA ILE A 191 18.90 0.68 8.15
C ILE A 191 19.50 -0.73 8.11
N SER A 192 18.95 -1.62 7.28
CA SER A 192 19.49 -2.94 7.05
C SER A 192 20.62 -2.90 6.01
N ASN A 193 21.44 -3.95 5.99
CA ASN A 193 22.48 -4.12 4.97
C ASN A 193 21.92 -4.39 3.56
N LYS A 194 20.60 -4.54 3.39
CA LYS A 194 19.97 -4.75 2.09
C LYS A 194 19.88 -3.45 1.27
N ASN A 195 19.91 -2.29 1.92
CA ASN A 195 19.83 -0.97 1.29
C ASN A 195 18.61 -0.86 0.34
N LEU A 196 17.46 -1.38 0.79
CA LEU A 196 16.23 -1.33 0.03
C LEU A 196 15.66 0.09 0.01
N LYS A 197 14.85 0.38 -1.00
CA LYS A 197 14.08 1.64 -1.07
C LYS A 197 12.67 1.34 -1.50
N THR A 198 11.69 2.11 -1.04
CA THR A 198 10.30 1.86 -1.38
C THR A 198 9.48 3.13 -1.51
N VAL A 199 8.48 3.05 -2.39
CA VAL A 199 7.45 4.07 -2.54
C VAL A 199 6.10 3.38 -2.55
N TRP A 200 5.30 3.62 -1.52
CA TRP A 200 3.88 3.30 -1.47
C TRP A 200 3.08 4.47 -2.01
N PHE A 201 2.13 4.19 -2.90
CA PHE A 201 1.11 5.13 -3.35
C PHE A 201 -0.26 4.56 -3.03
N ASN A 202 -1.16 5.39 -2.50
CA ASN A 202 -2.55 5.04 -2.25
C ASN A 202 -3.46 6.11 -2.84
N SER A 203 -4.62 5.68 -3.33
CA SER A 203 -5.72 6.54 -3.74
C SER A 203 -7.03 5.84 -3.42
N ARG A 204 -8.17 6.49 -3.70
CA ARG A 204 -9.47 5.82 -3.60
C ARG A 204 -9.75 4.80 -4.72
N PHE A 205 -8.88 4.69 -5.73
CA PHE A 205 -9.06 3.77 -6.87
C PHE A 205 -8.07 2.61 -6.88
N TYR A 206 -6.88 2.80 -6.33
CA TYR A 206 -5.85 1.77 -6.27
C TYR A 206 -4.77 2.10 -5.26
N ARG A 207 -3.98 1.09 -4.92
CA ARG A 207 -2.66 1.24 -4.31
C ARG A 207 -1.60 0.63 -5.21
N ALA A 208 -0.37 1.09 -5.05
CA ALA A 208 0.79 0.49 -5.69
C ALA A 208 2.02 0.59 -4.78
N ASN A 209 2.93 -0.37 -4.91
CA ASN A 209 4.22 -0.30 -4.26
C ASN A 209 5.39 -0.60 -5.19
N LEU A 210 6.35 0.31 -5.21
CA LEU A 210 7.66 0.15 -5.82
C LEU A 210 8.68 -0.29 -4.76
N LEU A 211 9.55 -1.23 -5.14
CA LEU A 211 10.68 -1.65 -4.33
C LEU A 211 11.96 -1.68 -5.18
N TRP A 212 13.00 -1.00 -4.71
CA TRP A 212 14.34 -1.11 -5.24
C TRP A 212 15.16 -2.09 -4.41
N GLU A 213 15.86 -2.99 -5.10
CA GLU A 213 16.78 -3.95 -4.51
C GLU A 213 17.95 -4.16 -5.46
N LYS A 214 19.18 -4.00 -4.96
CA LYS A 214 20.42 -4.22 -5.72
C LYS A 214 20.44 -3.50 -7.08
N GLY A 215 19.98 -2.24 -7.08
CA GLY A 215 19.91 -1.40 -8.26
C GLY A 215 18.81 -1.76 -9.26
N THR A 216 17.98 -2.77 -9.01
CA THR A 216 16.82 -3.11 -9.84
C THR A 216 15.51 -2.59 -9.23
N LEU A 217 14.48 -2.41 -10.05
CA LEU A 217 13.16 -1.95 -9.63
C LEU A 217 12.07 -2.97 -9.99
N ARG A 218 11.14 -3.20 -9.06
CA ARG A 218 9.87 -3.89 -9.33
C ARG A 218 8.70 -3.15 -8.71
N PHE A 219 7.53 -3.25 -9.33
CA PHE A 219 6.32 -3.21 -8.53
C PHE A 219 6.22 -4.54 -7.78
N ARG A 220 5.93 -4.48 -6.48
CA ARG A 220 5.63 -5.69 -5.68
C ARG A 220 4.16 -5.80 -5.29
N ASP A 221 3.40 -4.71 -5.40
CA ASP A 221 1.98 -4.69 -5.09
C ASP A 221 1.24 -3.72 -6.01
N ILE A 222 0.10 -4.14 -6.56
CA ILE A 222 -0.89 -3.28 -7.20
C ILE A 222 -2.27 -3.86 -6.90
N HIS A 223 -3.09 -3.14 -6.14
CA HIS A 223 -4.49 -3.52 -5.89
C HIS A 223 -5.44 -2.43 -6.35
N VAL A 224 -6.54 -2.84 -6.98
CA VAL A 224 -7.62 -1.97 -7.44
C VAL A 224 -8.74 -1.95 -6.39
N PHE A 225 -9.39 -0.80 -6.26
CA PHE A 225 -10.53 -0.59 -5.38
C PHE A 225 -11.81 -0.37 -6.17
N ASP A 226 -12.87 -1.10 -5.80
CA ASP A 226 -14.20 -0.94 -6.35
C ASP A 226 -15.25 -0.88 -5.23
N GLU A 227 -15.83 0.30 -5.01
CA GLU A 227 -16.89 0.54 -4.03
C GLU A 227 -18.15 -0.27 -4.26
N LYS A 228 -18.34 -0.89 -5.44
CA LYS A 228 -19.47 -1.77 -5.73
C LYS A 228 -19.28 -3.20 -5.21
N VAL A 229 -18.05 -3.58 -4.87
CA VAL A 229 -17.76 -4.91 -4.33
C VAL A 229 -18.15 -4.93 -2.86
N ALA A 230 -19.19 -5.69 -2.55
CA ALA A 230 -19.65 -5.94 -1.20
C ALA A 230 -18.71 -6.90 -0.46
N SER A 231 -18.47 -6.62 0.82
CA SER A 231 -17.81 -7.60 1.68
C SER A 231 -18.77 -8.70 2.12
N ASP A 232 -18.23 -9.88 2.43
CA ASP A 232 -19.01 -11.03 2.95
C ASP A 232 -19.78 -10.70 4.25
N TYR A 233 -19.33 -9.68 4.98
CA TYR A 233 -19.87 -9.26 6.27
C TYR A 233 -20.92 -8.14 6.17
N LEU A 234 -21.25 -7.68 4.95
CA LEU A 234 -22.16 -6.53 4.78
C LEU A 234 -23.59 -6.85 5.25
N THR A 235 -24.07 -8.06 4.96
CA THR A 235 -25.45 -8.49 5.26
C THR A 235 -25.52 -9.71 6.17
N LYS A 236 -24.37 -10.30 6.52
CA LYS A 236 -24.28 -11.53 7.30
C LYS A 236 -23.24 -11.34 8.40
N LYS A 237 -23.54 -11.85 9.59
CA LYS A 237 -22.57 -11.92 10.68
C LYS A 237 -21.51 -12.97 10.38
N GLY A 238 -20.27 -12.72 10.79
CA GLY A 238 -19.25 -13.75 10.86
C GLY A 238 -19.64 -14.85 11.85
N THR A 239 -19.43 -16.11 11.50
CA THR A 239 -19.71 -17.28 12.35
C THR A 239 -18.44 -18.05 12.72
N THR A 240 -17.28 -17.52 12.39
CA THR A 240 -15.98 -18.16 12.66
C THR A 240 -15.08 -17.19 13.45
N SER A 241 -14.00 -17.73 14.04
CA SER A 241 -12.94 -16.93 14.65
C SER A 241 -11.99 -16.27 13.65
N ARG A 242 -12.28 -16.35 12.34
CA ARG A 242 -11.49 -15.75 11.28
C ARG A 242 -12.28 -14.69 10.52
N CYS A 243 -11.61 -13.57 10.23
CA CYS A 243 -12.17 -12.50 9.42
C CYS A 243 -11.26 -12.20 8.24
N ASN A 244 -11.85 -12.07 7.05
CA ASN A 244 -11.13 -11.90 5.80
C ASN A 244 -11.61 -10.65 5.05
N TYR A 245 -10.73 -9.69 4.84
CA TYR A 245 -10.93 -8.61 3.90
C TYR A 245 -9.90 -8.65 2.79
N TYR A 246 -10.42 -8.50 1.57
CA TYR A 246 -9.62 -8.47 0.35
C TYR A 246 -9.97 -7.25 -0.49
N ALA A 247 -8.96 -6.67 -1.12
CA ALA A 247 -9.12 -5.84 -2.31
C ALA A 247 -8.84 -6.66 -3.58
N LEU A 248 -8.78 -6.00 -4.74
CA LEU A 248 -8.71 -6.67 -6.04
C LEU A 248 -7.27 -6.67 -6.58
N PRO A 249 -6.52 -7.79 -6.54
CA PRO A 249 -5.10 -7.80 -6.88
C PRO A 249 -4.85 -7.74 -8.39
N PHE A 250 -4.27 -6.66 -8.91
CA PHE A 250 -3.62 -6.72 -10.23
C PHE A 250 -2.19 -7.29 -10.13
N LEU A 251 -1.55 -7.07 -8.97
CA LEU A 251 -0.30 -7.66 -8.54
C LEU A 251 -0.34 -7.90 -7.01
N ASP A 252 -0.18 -9.16 -6.60
CA ASP A 252 -0.03 -9.54 -5.19
C ASP A 252 1.32 -10.24 -4.96
N GLY A 253 2.37 -9.45 -4.77
CA GLY A 253 3.72 -9.97 -4.62
C GLY A 253 3.90 -10.86 -3.39
N PHE A 254 3.10 -10.73 -2.33
CA PHE A 254 3.22 -11.62 -1.18
C PHE A 254 2.63 -13.00 -1.48
N ARG A 255 1.36 -13.05 -1.92
CA ARG A 255 0.66 -14.33 -2.13
C ARG A 255 1.16 -15.10 -3.34
N TRP A 256 1.81 -14.41 -4.28
CA TRP A 256 2.32 -15.02 -5.50
C TRP A 256 3.79 -15.43 -5.39
N SER A 257 4.38 -15.31 -4.20
CA SER A 257 5.78 -15.64 -3.91
C SER A 257 5.93 -16.87 -2.99
N THR A 258 7.12 -17.45 -2.98
CA THR A 258 7.61 -18.37 -1.94
C THR A 258 8.84 -17.76 -1.25
N ALA A 259 9.50 -18.52 -0.38
CA ALA A 259 10.78 -18.10 0.18
C ALA A 259 11.90 -18.08 -0.88
N GLU A 260 11.77 -18.88 -1.94
CA GLU A 260 12.76 -19.06 -3.01
C GLU A 260 12.43 -18.25 -4.27
N PHE A 261 11.15 -17.94 -4.49
CA PHE A 261 10.68 -17.19 -5.65
C PHE A 261 9.95 -15.92 -5.23
N ILE A 262 10.39 -14.79 -5.77
CA ILE A 262 9.76 -13.49 -5.51
C ILE A 262 8.96 -13.06 -6.75
N ALA A 263 7.66 -12.94 -6.60
CA ALA A 263 6.78 -12.37 -7.61
C ALA A 263 6.96 -10.85 -7.74
N GLY A 264 6.63 -10.32 -8.92
CA GLY A 264 6.68 -8.89 -9.15
C GLY A 264 6.63 -8.53 -10.63
N LEU A 265 6.22 -7.30 -10.89
CA LEU A 265 6.24 -6.69 -12.22
C LEU A 265 7.55 -5.91 -12.38
N ARG A 266 8.48 -6.47 -13.16
CA ARG A 266 9.89 -6.05 -13.25
C ARG A 266 10.17 -5.28 -14.52
N PHE A 267 11.07 -4.31 -14.42
CA PHE A 267 11.61 -3.57 -15.57
C PHE A 267 12.72 -4.38 -16.24
N GLN A 268 12.53 -4.71 -17.51
CA GLN A 268 13.46 -5.52 -18.29
C GLN A 268 13.62 -4.99 -19.72
N THR A 269 14.70 -5.38 -20.39
CA THR A 269 14.84 -5.25 -21.84
C THR A 269 14.00 -6.33 -22.56
N PRO A 270 13.70 -6.18 -23.86
CA PRO A 270 13.06 -7.23 -24.66
C PRO A 270 13.83 -8.55 -24.71
N SER A 271 15.14 -8.55 -24.43
CA SER A 271 15.96 -9.77 -24.32
C SER A 271 15.85 -10.47 -22.96
N GLY A 272 15.10 -9.92 -22.01
CA GLY A 272 14.93 -10.48 -20.66
C GLY A 272 16.01 -10.04 -19.66
N GLU A 273 16.83 -9.05 -20.00
CA GLU A 273 17.84 -8.51 -19.08
C GLU A 273 17.19 -7.52 -18.11
N LYS A 274 17.51 -7.65 -16.82
CA LYS A 274 17.04 -6.70 -15.80
C LYS A 274 17.66 -5.34 -16.03
N ILE A 275 16.84 -4.29 -15.96
CA ILE A 275 17.35 -2.92 -15.98
C ILE A 275 17.92 -2.57 -14.60
N VAL A 276 19.12 -1.98 -14.60
CA VAL A 276 19.83 -1.55 -13.39
C VAL A 276 20.03 -0.04 -13.42
N GLY A 277 19.77 0.60 -12.28
CA GLY A 277 19.88 2.03 -12.09
C GLY A 277 20.41 2.42 -10.72
N GLY A 278 20.49 3.73 -10.50
CA GLY A 278 20.90 4.34 -9.24
C GLY A 278 19.75 4.51 -8.26
N ASP A 279 19.96 5.41 -7.29
CA ASP A 279 18.95 5.75 -6.30
C ASP A 279 17.81 6.59 -6.92
N PRO A 280 16.55 6.31 -6.54
CA PRO A 280 15.42 7.08 -7.01
C PRO A 280 15.33 8.44 -6.31
N VAL A 281 14.70 9.40 -6.98
CA VAL A 281 14.26 10.67 -6.40
C VAL A 281 12.74 10.70 -6.43
N VAL A 282 12.11 11.13 -5.34
CA VAL A 282 10.66 11.24 -5.22
C VAL A 282 10.28 12.70 -5.00
N ASP A 283 9.28 13.18 -5.72
CA ASP A 283 8.79 14.56 -5.70
C ASP A 283 7.26 14.56 -5.63
N ASP A 284 6.71 15.14 -4.56
CA ASP A 284 5.28 15.33 -4.29
C ASP A 284 4.88 16.82 -4.25
N SER A 285 5.72 17.71 -4.79
CA SER A 285 5.45 19.16 -4.84
C SER A 285 4.28 19.54 -5.76
N THR A 286 3.97 18.68 -6.73
CA THR A 286 2.85 18.88 -7.65
C THR A 286 1.56 18.32 -7.04
N LYS A 287 0.56 19.20 -6.86
CA LYS A 287 -0.74 18.79 -6.29
C LYS A 287 -1.34 17.61 -7.06
N ASN A 288 -1.78 16.59 -6.32
CA ASN A 288 -2.42 15.37 -6.83
C ASN A 288 -1.52 14.48 -7.72
N GLU A 289 -0.20 14.71 -7.73
CA GLU A 289 0.75 13.87 -8.45
C GLU A 289 1.93 13.48 -7.56
N LEU A 290 2.35 12.21 -7.63
CA LEU A 290 3.61 11.75 -7.07
C LEU A 290 4.53 11.36 -8.23
N LEU A 291 5.68 12.01 -8.31
CA LEU A 291 6.67 11.75 -9.34
C LEU A 291 7.85 10.98 -8.74
N VAL A 292 8.21 9.87 -9.38
CA VAL A 292 9.41 9.09 -9.04
C VAL A 292 10.31 9.07 -10.27
N ARG A 293 11.55 9.51 -10.09
CA ARG A 293 12.59 9.44 -11.12
C ARG A 293 13.60 8.38 -10.72
N TRP A 294 13.93 7.49 -11.65
CA TRP A 294 14.90 6.43 -11.43
C TRP A 294 15.94 6.45 -12.56
N PRO A 295 17.16 6.99 -12.30
CA PRO A 295 18.21 7.07 -13.29
C PRO A 295 18.80 5.68 -13.59
N THR A 296 19.03 5.38 -14.87
CA THR A 296 19.54 4.07 -15.31
C THR A 296 20.82 4.20 -16.11
N GLN A 297 21.70 3.19 -15.99
CA GLN A 297 22.98 3.16 -16.70
C GLN A 297 22.87 2.43 -18.04
N LYS A 298 22.14 1.31 -18.07
CA LYS A 298 21.88 0.49 -19.26
C LYS A 298 20.41 0.06 -19.25
N PRO A 299 19.54 0.64 -20.10
CA PRO A 299 19.82 1.75 -21.02
C PRO A 299 20.18 3.05 -20.28
N LYS A 300 20.96 3.94 -20.91
CA LYS A 300 21.28 5.26 -20.34
C LYS A 300 20.06 6.17 -20.44
N GLY A 301 19.64 6.74 -19.31
CA GLY A 301 18.48 7.62 -19.25
C GLY A 301 17.86 7.63 -17.85
N GLU A 302 16.58 7.95 -17.77
CA GLU A 302 15.80 7.82 -16.54
C GLU A 302 14.40 7.29 -16.81
N PHE A 303 13.90 6.45 -15.91
CA PHE A 303 12.47 6.18 -15.81
C PHE A 303 11.80 7.29 -15.02
N VAL A 304 10.69 7.79 -15.53
CA VAL A 304 9.81 8.72 -14.83
C VAL A 304 8.47 8.03 -14.62
N ILE A 305 8.18 7.70 -13.36
CA ILE A 305 6.95 7.06 -12.92
C ILE A 305 6.09 8.13 -12.24
N ARG A 306 4.92 8.41 -12.80
CA ARG A 306 3.96 9.36 -12.24
C ARG A 306 2.73 8.60 -11.76
N PHE A 307 2.42 8.75 -10.48
CA PHE A 307 1.18 8.29 -9.89
C PHE A 307 0.21 9.46 -9.79
N THR A 308 -1.06 9.18 -10.09
CA THR A 308 -2.19 10.10 -9.99
C THR A 308 -3.34 9.33 -9.36
N GLU A 309 -4.41 10.01 -8.95
CA GLU A 309 -5.55 9.34 -8.30
C GLU A 309 -6.11 8.13 -9.08
N GLN A 310 -6.01 8.09 -10.41
CA GLN A 310 -6.63 7.06 -11.25
C GLN A 310 -5.68 6.33 -12.20
N SER A 311 -4.41 6.73 -12.25
CA SER A 311 -3.48 6.19 -13.25
C SER A 311 -2.03 6.22 -12.79
N THR A 312 -1.28 5.24 -13.28
CA THR A 312 0.18 5.24 -13.21
C THR A 312 0.71 5.34 -14.64
N SER A 313 1.53 6.36 -14.92
CA SER A 313 2.28 6.46 -16.18
C SER A 313 3.76 6.26 -15.96
N ILE A 314 4.40 5.57 -16.89
CA ILE A 314 5.83 5.25 -16.86
C ILE A 314 6.38 5.66 -18.23
N THR A 315 7.35 6.56 -18.21
CA THR A 315 8.04 7.03 -19.42
C THR A 315 9.54 6.82 -19.27
N PHE A 316 10.22 6.54 -20.37
CA PHE A 316 11.68 6.48 -20.40
C PHE A 316 12.25 7.70 -21.12
N ASN A 317 13.01 8.52 -20.40
CA ASN A 317 13.72 9.66 -20.96
C ASN A 317 15.14 9.22 -21.32
N GLY A 318 15.31 8.73 -22.54
CA GLY A 318 16.60 8.27 -23.08
C GLY A 318 16.48 7.80 -24.53
N GLU A 319 17.55 7.20 -25.05
CA GLU A 319 17.62 6.77 -26.46
C GLU A 319 16.80 5.50 -26.72
N ALA A 320 16.71 4.59 -25.74
CA ALA A 320 16.00 3.32 -25.84
C ALA A 320 14.49 3.47 -25.56
N LYS A 321 13.80 4.37 -26.27
CA LYS A 321 12.39 4.74 -25.99
C LYS A 321 11.48 3.53 -25.81
N ASP A 322 11.48 2.59 -26.75
CA ASP A 322 10.69 1.35 -26.69
C ASP A 322 11.54 0.10 -26.38
N GLY A 323 12.78 0.29 -25.92
CA GLY A 323 13.74 -0.78 -25.63
C GLY A 323 13.59 -1.40 -24.24
N TRP A 324 12.39 -1.37 -23.66
CA TRP A 324 12.10 -1.87 -22.33
C TRP A 324 10.66 -2.39 -22.25
N LEU A 325 10.37 -3.19 -21.23
CA LEU A 325 9.04 -3.69 -20.91
C LEU A 325 8.89 -3.90 -19.42
N LEU A 326 7.65 -4.11 -18.99
CA LEU A 326 7.34 -4.66 -17.67
C LEU A 326 6.92 -6.10 -17.80
N GLU A 327 7.51 -6.99 -17.00
CA GLU A 327 7.17 -8.41 -16.99
C GLU A 327 6.77 -8.86 -15.59
N LEU A 328 5.55 -9.39 -15.48
CA LEU A 328 5.03 -10.01 -14.29
C LEU A 328 5.31 -11.50 -14.30
N THR A 329 5.99 -11.95 -13.26
CA THR A 329 6.16 -13.38 -12.96
C THR A 329 5.71 -13.67 -11.53
N SER A 330 5.05 -14.82 -11.37
CA SER A 330 4.60 -15.42 -10.12
C SER A 330 5.20 -16.80 -9.93
N GLN A 331 5.15 -17.31 -8.70
CA GLN A 331 5.52 -18.68 -8.41
C GLN A 331 4.69 -19.65 -9.26
N LYS A 332 5.31 -20.74 -9.69
CA LYS A 332 4.65 -21.80 -10.43
C LYS A 332 3.35 -22.26 -9.75
N ASP A 333 2.31 -22.45 -10.55
CA ASP A 333 0.99 -22.96 -10.15
C ASP A 333 0.16 -22.02 -9.24
N VAL A 334 0.63 -20.79 -9.02
CA VAL A 334 -0.20 -19.74 -8.38
C VAL A 334 -1.34 -19.35 -9.31
N LYS A 335 -2.56 -19.32 -8.77
CA LYS A 335 -3.73 -18.84 -9.51
C LYS A 335 -3.76 -17.30 -9.49
N THR A 336 -3.42 -16.68 -10.62
CA THR A 336 -3.63 -15.25 -10.85
C THR A 336 -5.10 -14.97 -11.19
N PRO A 337 -5.59 -13.73 -11.02
CA PRO A 337 -6.97 -13.38 -11.31
C PRO A 337 -7.25 -13.13 -12.80
N PHE A 338 -6.25 -13.26 -13.68
CA PHE A 338 -6.38 -12.92 -15.10
C PHE A 338 -7.25 -13.93 -15.84
N VAL A 339 -8.39 -13.46 -16.36
CA VAL A 339 -9.31 -14.26 -17.18
C VAL A 339 -9.04 -14.06 -18.66
N LYS A 340 -8.79 -12.80 -19.07
CA LYS A 340 -8.52 -12.45 -20.47
C LYS A 340 -7.52 -11.31 -20.55
N ILE A 341 -6.49 -11.48 -21.37
CA ILE A 341 -5.46 -10.46 -21.64
C ILE A 341 -5.63 -10.03 -23.10
N ASP A 342 -6.28 -8.90 -23.31
CA ASP A 342 -6.37 -8.21 -24.60
C ASP A 342 -5.31 -7.10 -24.65
N ASN A 343 -4.95 -6.66 -25.86
CA ASN A 343 -3.88 -5.69 -26.06
C ASN A 343 -4.02 -4.38 -25.25
N LYS A 344 -5.25 -3.93 -24.97
CA LYS A 344 -5.52 -2.69 -24.21
C LYS A 344 -6.22 -2.89 -22.86
N LYS A 345 -6.58 -4.13 -22.51
CA LYS A 345 -7.36 -4.44 -21.31
C LYS A 345 -7.02 -5.82 -20.77
N VAL A 346 -6.78 -5.92 -19.47
CA VAL A 346 -6.78 -7.19 -18.75
C VAL A 346 -8.09 -7.28 -17.96
N SER A 347 -8.87 -8.32 -18.24
CA SER A 347 -10.08 -8.66 -17.49
C SER A 347 -9.73 -9.66 -16.39
N CYS A 348 -10.14 -9.35 -15.17
CA CYS A 348 -9.81 -10.11 -13.98
C CYS A 348 -11.06 -10.56 -13.24
N VAL A 349 -10.95 -11.67 -12.50
CA VAL A 349 -11.92 -12.08 -11.48
C VAL A 349 -11.15 -12.50 -10.25
N TYR A 350 -11.49 -11.90 -9.10
CA TYR A 350 -10.93 -12.27 -7.81
C TYR A 350 -12.09 -12.56 -6.85
N GLU A 351 -12.05 -13.74 -6.20
CA GLU A 351 -13.22 -14.36 -5.58
C GLU A 351 -14.40 -14.41 -6.59
N ASN A 352 -15.42 -13.59 -6.38
CA ASN A 352 -16.58 -13.46 -7.27
C ASN A 352 -16.70 -12.05 -7.89
N ALA A 353 -15.71 -11.19 -7.71
CA ALA A 353 -15.71 -9.81 -8.17
C ALA A 353 -14.99 -9.68 -9.52
N PRO A 354 -15.70 -9.36 -10.62
CA PRO A 354 -15.06 -8.99 -11.87
C PRO A 354 -14.53 -7.56 -11.82
N TYR A 355 -13.37 -7.34 -12.43
CA TYR A 355 -12.78 -6.00 -12.59
C TYR A 355 -11.80 -5.99 -13.76
N SER A 356 -11.25 -4.84 -14.08
CA SER A 356 -10.28 -4.74 -15.16
C SER A 356 -9.27 -3.63 -14.96
N VAL A 357 -8.12 -3.78 -15.64
CA VAL A 357 -7.11 -2.73 -15.78
C VAL A 357 -6.90 -2.49 -17.27
N SER A 358 -6.83 -1.23 -17.66
CA SER A 358 -6.64 -0.84 -19.05
C SER A 358 -5.35 -0.04 -19.25
N VAL A 359 -4.82 -0.06 -20.47
CA VAL A 359 -3.73 0.83 -20.88
C VAL A 359 -4.26 1.83 -21.90
N SER A 360 -3.97 3.10 -21.66
CA SER A 360 -4.22 4.19 -22.63
C SER A 360 -3.00 4.48 -23.52
N LYS A 361 -1.81 4.06 -23.06
CA LYS A 361 -0.57 3.97 -23.84
C LYS A 361 0.16 2.70 -23.44
N GLY A 362 0.77 2.05 -24.42
CA GLY A 362 1.38 0.74 -24.24
C GLY A 362 0.39 -0.39 -24.46
N ASN A 363 0.87 -1.62 -24.32
CA ASN A 363 0.19 -2.82 -24.78
C ASN A 363 0.37 -3.96 -23.79
N PHE A 364 -0.70 -4.69 -23.50
CA PHE A 364 -0.64 -5.92 -22.72
C PHE A 364 -0.43 -7.13 -23.63
N LYS A 365 0.33 -8.11 -23.15
CA LYS A 365 0.54 -9.38 -23.84
C LYS A 365 0.71 -10.51 -22.83
N LYS A 366 0.18 -11.69 -23.16
CA LYS A 366 0.58 -12.94 -22.49
C LYS A 366 1.83 -13.49 -23.17
N ALA A 367 2.89 -13.74 -22.41
CA ALA A 367 4.14 -14.28 -22.93
C ALA A 367 4.43 -15.67 -22.35
N THR A 368 5.19 -16.48 -23.08
CA THR A 368 5.62 -17.79 -22.61
C THR A 368 6.53 -17.61 -21.39
N GLY A 369 6.18 -18.21 -20.26
CA GLY A 369 6.97 -18.11 -19.03
C GLY A 369 6.69 -16.88 -18.15
N ALA A 370 5.75 -16.02 -18.54
CA ALA A 370 5.31 -14.87 -17.74
C ALA A 370 3.78 -14.82 -17.64
N ASP A 371 3.29 -14.25 -16.54
CA ASP A 371 1.84 -14.09 -16.33
C ASP A 371 1.29 -12.95 -17.20
N LEU A 372 2.06 -11.87 -17.35
CA LEU A 372 1.70 -10.68 -18.10
C LEU A 372 2.96 -9.89 -18.51
N GLN A 373 2.99 -9.40 -19.74
CA GLN A 373 3.93 -8.36 -20.19
C GLN A 373 3.18 -7.08 -20.53
N ILE A 374 3.81 -5.94 -20.27
CA ILE A 374 3.34 -4.61 -20.64
C ILE A 374 4.46 -3.92 -21.41
N THR A 375 4.24 -3.65 -22.70
CA THR A 375 5.21 -2.96 -23.55
C THR A 375 4.83 -1.50 -23.75
N PRO A 376 5.81 -0.58 -23.87
CA PRO A 376 5.56 0.82 -24.14
C PRO A 376 5.02 1.05 -25.56
N GLU A 377 4.36 2.18 -25.72
CA GLU A 377 3.97 2.75 -27.02
C GLU A 377 4.46 4.20 -27.06
N GLY A 378 5.42 4.49 -27.95
CA GLY A 378 6.06 5.81 -28.01
C GLY A 378 6.84 6.13 -26.72
N GLY A 379 7.50 5.12 -26.16
CA GLY A 379 8.29 5.17 -24.93
C GLY A 379 7.49 5.39 -23.65
N SER A 380 6.19 5.10 -23.68
CA SER A 380 5.28 5.32 -22.56
C SER A 380 4.35 4.15 -22.30
N ILE A 381 4.14 3.83 -21.02
CA ILE A 381 3.03 3.00 -20.54
C ILE A 381 2.13 3.88 -19.69
N LYS A 382 0.80 3.80 -19.85
CA LYS A 382 -0.15 4.48 -18.96
C LYS A 382 -1.30 3.55 -18.57
N LEU A 383 -1.19 3.00 -17.37
CA LEU A 383 -2.19 2.15 -16.73
C LEU A 383 -3.31 3.01 -16.15
N ASN A 384 -4.55 2.60 -16.39
CA ASN A 384 -5.76 3.23 -15.85
C ASN A 384 -6.49 2.26 -14.94
N PHE A 385 -6.80 2.74 -13.74
CA PHE A 385 -7.47 2.01 -12.66
C PHE A 385 -8.88 2.56 -12.36
N SER A 386 -9.40 3.48 -13.18
CA SER A 386 -10.73 4.08 -12.99
C SER A 386 -11.86 3.27 -13.63
N LYS A 387 -11.56 2.46 -14.65
CA LYS A 387 -12.56 1.65 -15.38
C LYS A 387 -12.70 0.28 -14.71
N ARG A 388 -13.95 -0.17 -14.56
CA ARG A 388 -14.32 -1.44 -13.91
C ARG A 388 -14.96 -2.36 -14.92
#